data_AF-A0A9D4IT22-F1
#
_entry.id   AF-A0A9D4IT22-F1
#
_cell.length_a   1.000
_cell.length_b   1.000
_cell.length_c   1.000
_cell.angle_alpha   90.00
_cell.angle_beta   90.00
_cell.angle_gamma   90.00
#
_symmetry.space_group_name_H-M   'P 1'
#
loop_
_entity.id
_entity.type
_entity.pdbx_description
1 polymer ?
#
loop_
_entity_poly.entity_id
_entity_poly.type
_entity_poly.pdbx_seq_one_letter_code
_entity_poly.pdbx_strand_id
1 'polypeptide(L)'
;MALRNKSFGSAQEFVWSNDSSVYAIREGNSMVKIFKNFKELKTFKPDFGCEGIHGGNMLGVRSVSGLAFYDWETTDLVRRIEISPKNIYWSENGELVCISTEESFFILKYRQEAVDQAKNDKELVTEDGIEEAFDVVGEIEEVVKTGVWVGDCFIYTNSVNRLNYYVGGEIVTIAHLDRVMYILGYIPKDNRLYLGDKELNVISFSLLLSVLEYQTAVMRQDFETADKVLPTVPREHRTRVAHFLEKQGFKSQALAVTCDPEHKFELSVQLGDLKIAYQIAKELEGEHKWKQLAEMAIQKCEFGLALECLQQAQDFGGLLLLASSAGNAEMLAKLGDSAEKAGHNNVAFLSHFVLGRLENALEVLVNTGRLPEAAFFARTYLPSQVSRVVKLWRESLGNMKAASSLADPREYENLFPGFNDTVKCEQFLKPQRMRRYPARTYPQAPAQSSQPAVQQPKLGAKEMADLEKELELDLENLDVNTD
;
A
#
# COMPACT_ATOMS: atom_id res chain seq x y z
N MET A 1 -18.92 -18.25 51.31
CA MET A 1 -17.48 -18.18 51.64
C MET A 1 -17.36 -17.40 52.94
N ALA A 2 -16.97 -18.01 54.07
CA ALA A 2 -16.77 -17.27 55.31
C ALA A 2 -15.33 -16.75 55.33
N LEU A 3 -15.14 -15.43 55.18
CA LEU A 3 -13.83 -14.80 55.29
C LEU A 3 -13.37 -14.89 56.75
N ARG A 4 -12.29 -15.63 57.01
CA ARG A 4 -11.68 -15.77 58.35
C ARG A 4 -10.32 -15.09 58.35
N ASN A 5 -10.05 -14.29 59.37
CA ASN A 5 -8.75 -13.64 59.54
C ASN A 5 -7.67 -14.70 59.79
N LYS A 6 -6.57 -14.64 59.02
CA LYS A 6 -5.46 -15.59 59.09
C LYS A 6 -4.26 -15.04 59.87
N SER A 7 -4.00 -13.74 59.79
CA SER A 7 -2.98 -13.02 60.55
C SER A 7 -3.37 -11.55 60.74
N PHE A 8 -2.65 -10.85 61.59
CA PHE A 8 -2.75 -9.40 61.78
C PHE A 8 -1.34 -8.82 62.00
N GLY A 9 -1.14 -7.55 61.68
CA GLY A 9 0.14 -6.87 61.82
C GLY A 9 0.06 -5.40 61.44
N SER A 10 1.15 -4.66 61.68
CA SER A 10 1.30 -3.27 61.26
C SER A 10 2.21 -3.19 60.04
N ALA A 11 1.82 -2.41 59.04
CA ALA A 11 2.60 -2.15 57.84
C ALA A 11 2.24 -0.76 57.29
N GLN A 12 3.20 -0.07 56.67
CA GLN A 12 2.88 1.13 55.89
C GLN A 12 2.32 0.75 54.52
N GLU A 13 2.90 -0.27 53.92
CA GLU A 13 2.47 -0.86 52.65
C GLU A 13 2.58 -2.37 52.70
N PHE A 14 1.79 -3.02 51.85
CA PHE A 14 1.67 -4.45 51.77
C PHE A 14 1.47 -4.86 50.31
N VAL A 15 2.20 -5.88 49.85
CA VAL A 15 2.06 -6.42 48.50
C VAL A 15 2.21 -7.94 48.49
N TRP A 16 1.47 -8.59 47.61
CA TRP A 16 1.55 -10.03 47.38
C TRP A 16 2.61 -10.36 46.31
N SER A 17 3.26 -11.51 46.47
CA SER A 17 3.91 -12.19 45.35
C SER A 17 2.84 -12.84 44.44
N ASN A 18 3.24 -13.34 43.27
CA ASN A 18 2.38 -14.22 42.47
C ASN A 18 1.98 -15.50 43.25
N ASP A 19 2.82 -15.96 44.18
CA ASP A 19 2.41 -16.98 45.16
C ASP A 19 1.59 -16.35 46.28
N SER A 20 0.32 -16.73 46.37
CA SER A 20 -0.61 -16.35 47.46
C SER A 20 -0.14 -16.71 48.88
N SER A 21 0.92 -17.51 49.01
CA SER A 21 1.53 -17.83 50.29
C SER A 21 2.59 -16.81 50.73
N VAL A 22 3.11 -15.98 49.81
CA VAL A 22 4.22 -15.05 50.04
C VAL A 22 3.77 -13.59 49.90
N TYR A 23 4.11 -12.77 50.87
CA TYR A 23 3.86 -11.33 50.82
C TYR A 23 5.02 -10.53 51.43
N ALA A 24 5.14 -9.27 51.04
CA ALA A 24 6.05 -8.31 51.65
C ALA A 24 5.27 -7.20 52.36
N ILE A 25 5.85 -6.70 53.43
CA ILE A 25 5.44 -5.44 54.05
C ILE A 25 6.61 -4.47 54.14
N ARG A 26 6.28 -3.19 54.06
CA ARG A 26 7.20 -2.10 54.29
C ARG A 26 7.04 -1.56 55.71
N GLU A 27 8.13 -1.57 56.47
CA GLU A 27 8.18 -1.05 57.83
C GLU A 27 9.13 0.17 57.87
N GLY A 28 8.54 1.37 57.81
CA GLY A 28 9.31 2.61 57.66
C GLY A 28 9.94 2.76 56.28
N ASN A 29 10.99 3.58 56.17
CA ASN A 29 11.57 3.97 54.88
C ASN A 29 12.82 3.17 54.48
N SER A 30 13.14 2.09 55.19
CA SER A 30 14.42 1.37 54.99
C SER A 30 14.36 -0.13 55.26
N MET A 31 13.21 -0.67 55.66
CA MET A 31 13.09 -2.08 56.00
C MET A 31 11.92 -2.72 55.26
N VAL A 32 12.21 -3.83 54.60
CA VAL A 32 11.21 -4.68 53.95
C VAL A 32 11.27 -6.06 54.58
N LYS A 33 10.10 -6.57 54.96
CA LYS A 33 9.94 -7.89 55.57
C LYS A 33 9.14 -8.79 54.66
N ILE A 34 9.65 -9.98 54.38
CA ILE A 34 9.00 -10.99 53.55
C ILE A 34 8.46 -12.09 54.46
N PHE A 35 7.21 -12.47 54.22
CA PHE A 35 6.50 -13.51 54.95
C PHE A 35 6.13 -14.62 53.99
N LYS A 36 6.26 -15.88 54.42
CA LYS A 36 5.76 -17.06 53.71
C LYS A 36 4.87 -17.85 54.65
N ASN A 37 3.65 -18.19 54.20
CA ASN A 37 2.64 -18.82 55.05
C ASN A 37 2.40 -18.07 56.37
N PHE A 38 2.41 -16.73 56.34
CA PHE A 38 2.19 -15.86 57.49
C PHE A 38 3.24 -15.97 58.59
N LYS A 39 4.42 -16.52 58.26
CA LYS A 39 5.61 -16.50 59.11
C LYS A 39 6.68 -15.65 58.45
N GLU A 40 7.37 -14.84 59.25
CA GLU A 40 8.49 -14.04 58.77
C GLU A 40 9.59 -14.96 58.24
N LEU A 41 9.98 -14.76 56.98
CA LEU A 41 11.00 -15.54 56.31
C LEU A 41 12.34 -14.80 56.32
N LYS A 42 12.32 -13.54 55.87
CA LYS A 42 13.49 -12.69 55.72
C LYS A 42 13.13 -11.24 55.97
N THR A 43 14.10 -10.50 56.47
CA THR A 43 14.05 -9.05 56.62
C THR A 43 15.33 -8.50 56.04
N PHE A 44 15.23 -7.53 55.14
CA PHE A 44 16.38 -6.90 54.50
C PHE A 44 16.21 -5.39 54.42
N LYS A 45 17.33 -4.70 54.22
CA LYS A 45 17.40 -3.25 54.06
C LYS A 45 17.92 -2.94 52.66
N PRO A 46 17.08 -2.41 51.75
CA PRO A 46 17.54 -1.97 50.43
C PRO A 46 18.59 -0.86 50.55
N ASP A 47 19.61 -0.89 49.69
CA ASP A 47 20.78 0.00 49.79
C ASP A 47 20.43 1.49 49.70
N PHE A 48 19.41 1.84 48.91
CA PHE A 48 18.96 3.22 48.65
C PHE A 48 17.67 3.58 49.40
N GLY A 49 17.30 2.79 50.40
CA GLY A 49 16.03 2.95 51.12
C GLY A 49 14.82 2.44 50.33
N CYS A 50 13.65 2.68 50.89
CA CYS A 50 12.39 2.12 50.41
C CYS A 50 11.25 3.12 50.67
N GLU A 51 10.81 3.82 49.61
CA GLU A 51 9.66 4.73 49.64
C GLU A 51 8.34 4.02 49.26
N GLY A 52 8.43 2.95 48.48
CA GLY A 52 7.28 2.15 48.11
C GLY A 52 7.65 0.72 47.70
N ILE A 53 6.71 -0.22 47.85
CA ILE A 53 6.87 -1.60 47.38
C ILE A 53 5.79 -2.00 46.37
N HIS A 54 6.18 -2.83 45.41
CA HIS A 54 5.32 -3.37 44.36
C HIS A 54 5.47 -4.90 44.29
N GLY A 55 4.32 -5.58 44.18
CA GLY A 55 4.26 -7.04 44.12
C GLY A 55 4.33 -7.61 42.70
N GLY A 56 4.05 -8.90 42.59
CA GLY A 56 4.03 -9.67 41.35
C GLY A 56 5.12 -10.72 41.27
N ASN A 57 5.68 -10.95 40.08
CA ASN A 57 6.68 -12.00 39.85
C ASN A 57 7.98 -11.75 40.64
N MET A 58 8.38 -10.48 40.78
CA MET A 58 9.50 -10.04 41.60
C MET A 58 9.08 -8.91 42.53
N LEU A 59 9.82 -8.73 43.62
CA LEU A 59 9.56 -7.65 44.57
C LEU A 59 10.20 -6.36 44.04
N GLY A 60 9.37 -5.41 43.60
CA GLY A 60 9.83 -4.09 43.20
C GLY A 60 9.92 -3.16 44.41
N VAL A 61 11.07 -2.53 44.61
CA VAL A 61 11.30 -1.52 45.65
C VAL A 61 11.57 -0.19 44.99
N ARG A 62 10.69 0.78 45.23
CA ARG A 62 10.83 2.16 44.77
C ARG A 62 11.61 2.97 45.81
N SER A 63 12.60 3.71 45.34
CA SER A 63 13.52 4.55 46.10
C SER A 63 13.73 5.89 45.40
N VAL A 64 14.42 6.83 46.05
CA VAL A 64 14.76 8.14 45.45
C VAL A 64 15.65 7.99 44.21
N SER A 65 16.45 6.93 44.16
CA SER A 65 17.35 6.59 43.04
C SER A 65 16.67 5.78 41.92
N GLY A 66 15.39 5.44 42.05
CA GLY A 66 14.65 4.66 41.05
C GLY A 66 14.03 3.38 41.58
N LEU A 67 13.86 2.38 40.71
CA LEU A 67 13.21 1.10 40.98
C LEU A 67 14.23 -0.04 41.00
N ALA A 68 14.25 -0.83 42.08
CA ALA A 68 15.05 -2.03 42.19
C ALA A 68 14.17 -3.28 42.26
N PHE A 69 14.44 -4.28 41.42
CA PHE A 69 13.79 -5.59 41.50
C PHE A 69 14.64 -6.57 42.33
N TYR A 70 13.99 -7.23 43.28
CA TYR A 70 14.58 -8.24 44.15
C TYR A 70 13.88 -9.59 43.97
N ASP A 71 14.65 -10.66 44.09
CA ASP A 71 14.11 -12.02 44.15
C ASP A 71 13.38 -12.26 45.48
N TRP A 72 12.21 -12.89 45.43
CA TRP A 72 11.38 -13.13 46.61
C TRP A 72 12.00 -14.11 47.62
N GLU A 73 12.83 -15.06 47.16
CA GLU A 73 13.41 -16.11 48.01
C GLU A 73 14.81 -15.73 48.50
N THR A 74 15.67 -15.29 47.58
CA THR A 74 17.07 -14.98 47.89
C THR A 74 17.26 -13.56 48.42
N THR A 75 16.32 -12.64 48.12
CA THR A 75 16.44 -11.18 48.37
C THR A 75 17.64 -10.55 47.67
N ASP A 76 18.19 -11.21 46.65
CA ASP A 76 19.27 -10.67 45.85
C ASP A 76 18.72 -9.63 44.87
N LEU A 77 19.53 -8.61 44.60
CA LEU A 77 19.22 -7.59 43.60
C LEU A 77 19.30 -8.21 42.21
N VAL A 78 18.19 -8.19 41.48
CA VAL A 78 18.11 -8.67 40.10
C VAL A 78 18.52 -7.55 39.15
N ARG A 79 17.88 -6.38 39.23
CA ARG A 79 18.21 -5.21 38.39
C ARG A 79 17.69 -3.92 39.02
N ARG A 80 18.46 -2.85 38.90
CA ARG A 80 18.00 -1.47 39.11
C ARG A 80 17.67 -0.81 37.78
N ILE A 81 16.59 -0.04 37.80
CA ILE A 81 16.09 0.71 36.66
C ILE A 81 15.88 2.14 37.14
N GLU A 82 16.54 3.10 36.49
CA GLU A 82 16.43 4.53 36.78
C GLU A 82 15.08 5.09 36.29
N ILE A 83 14.02 4.68 36.96
CA ILE A 83 12.65 5.07 36.67
C ILE A 83 11.89 5.34 37.97
N SER A 84 10.97 6.29 37.93
CA SER A 84 10.07 6.62 39.04
C SER A 84 8.69 6.00 38.79
N PRO A 85 8.46 4.74 39.19
CA PRO A 85 7.21 4.05 38.90
C PRO A 85 6.08 4.58 39.79
N LYS A 86 4.90 4.71 39.20
CA LYS A 86 3.64 4.89 39.92
C LYS A 86 2.98 3.56 40.25
N ASN A 87 2.96 2.65 39.27
CA ASN A 87 2.46 1.28 39.41
C ASN A 87 3.30 0.33 38.55
N ILE A 88 3.32 -0.93 38.94
CA ILE A 88 3.99 -2.02 38.22
C ILE A 88 2.97 -3.15 38.05
N TYR A 89 2.83 -3.65 36.83
CA TYR A 89 1.91 -4.73 36.49
C TYR A 89 2.69 -5.86 35.83
N TRP A 90 2.69 -7.03 36.46
CA TRP A 90 3.29 -8.24 35.90
C TRP A 90 2.26 -9.03 35.09
N SER A 91 2.71 -9.59 33.98
CA SER A 91 1.99 -10.61 33.23
C SER A 91 1.84 -11.90 34.04
N GLU A 92 0.82 -12.71 33.70
CA GLU A 92 0.54 -13.96 34.43
C GLU A 92 1.67 -14.99 34.32
N ASN A 93 2.39 -15.03 33.20
CA ASN A 93 3.57 -15.88 33.01
C ASN A 93 4.87 -15.28 33.59
N GLY A 94 4.85 -14.02 34.02
CA GLY A 94 6.01 -13.33 34.59
C GLY A 94 7.08 -12.93 33.58
N GLU A 95 6.83 -13.06 32.27
CA GLU A 95 7.80 -12.71 31.22
C GLU A 95 7.75 -11.24 30.82
N LEU A 96 6.60 -10.59 30.96
CA LEU A 96 6.40 -9.18 30.65
C LEU A 96 6.03 -8.40 31.90
N VAL A 97 6.56 -7.17 32.01
CA VAL A 97 6.18 -6.21 33.05
C VAL A 97 5.91 -4.85 32.45
N CYS A 98 4.81 -4.23 32.88
CA CYS A 98 4.49 -2.85 32.58
C CYS A 98 4.86 -1.97 33.77
N ILE A 99 5.68 -0.97 33.54
CA ILE A 99 6.00 0.08 34.51
C ILE A 99 5.33 1.37 34.07
N SER A 100 4.31 1.82 34.81
CA SER A 100 3.65 3.10 34.54
C SER A 100 4.29 4.22 35.36
N THR A 101 4.57 5.35 34.72
CA THR A 101 5.06 6.59 35.34
C THR A 101 3.96 7.66 35.38
N GLU A 102 4.31 8.91 35.65
CA GLU A 102 3.37 10.03 35.63
C GLU A 102 2.98 10.46 34.21
N GLU A 103 3.84 10.22 33.23
CA GLU A 103 3.69 10.72 31.85
C GLU A 103 3.59 9.59 30.81
N SER A 104 4.26 8.46 31.05
CA SER A 104 4.39 7.36 30.11
C SER A 104 4.27 5.98 30.79
N PHE A 105 4.28 4.92 30.00
CA PHE A 105 4.53 3.58 30.53
C PHE A 105 5.50 2.81 29.64
N PHE A 106 6.25 1.91 30.28
CA PHE A 106 7.29 1.10 29.66
C PHE A 106 6.91 -0.36 29.77
N ILE A 107 7.11 -1.10 28.69
CA ILE A 107 6.94 -2.55 28.65
C ILE A 107 8.33 -3.16 28.58
N LEU A 108 8.66 -3.98 29.58
CA LEU A 108 9.92 -4.70 29.66
C LEU A 108 9.67 -6.20 29.55
N LYS A 109 10.61 -6.90 28.93
CA LYS A 109 10.67 -8.36 28.90
C LYS A 109 11.71 -8.84 29.89
N TYR A 110 11.29 -9.69 30.82
CA TYR A 110 12.15 -10.34 31.80
C TYR A 110 12.72 -11.64 31.22
N ARG A 111 14.05 -11.79 31.26
CA ARG A 111 14.77 -13.00 30.83
C ARG A 111 15.27 -13.76 32.04
N GLN A 112 14.51 -14.77 32.46
CA GLN A 112 14.94 -15.65 33.56
C GLN A 112 16.25 -16.39 33.26
N GLU A 113 16.47 -16.80 32.00
CA GLU A 113 17.68 -17.49 31.57
C GLU A 113 18.96 -16.67 31.81
N ALA A 114 18.90 -15.35 31.59
CA ALA A 114 20.03 -14.45 31.85
C ALA A 114 20.35 -14.37 33.35
N VAL A 115 19.31 -14.39 34.19
CA VAL A 115 19.48 -14.40 35.65
C VAL A 115 20.12 -15.71 36.11
N ASP A 116 19.71 -16.84 35.56
CA ASP A 116 20.28 -18.14 35.91
C ASP A 116 21.73 -18.30 35.42
N GLN A 117 22.10 -17.70 34.28
CA GLN A 117 23.49 -17.62 33.82
C GLN A 117 24.35 -16.77 34.76
N ALA A 118 23.86 -15.59 35.17
CA ALA A 118 24.57 -14.70 36.09
C ALA A 118 24.72 -15.29 37.51
N LYS A 119 23.89 -16.26 37.91
CA LYS A 119 24.12 -17.02 39.16
C LYS A 119 25.38 -17.89 39.08
N ASN A 120 25.71 -18.40 37.90
CA ASN A 120 26.86 -19.26 37.68
C ASN A 120 28.14 -18.46 37.40
N ASP A 121 28.00 -17.28 36.79
CA ASP A 121 29.11 -16.37 36.50
C ASP A 121 28.91 -15.01 37.20
N LYS A 122 29.65 -14.81 38.29
CA LYS A 122 29.56 -13.60 39.11
C LYS A 122 30.12 -12.35 38.43
N GLU A 123 30.87 -12.48 37.33
CA GLU A 123 31.36 -11.31 36.59
C GLU A 123 30.22 -10.57 35.86
N LEU A 124 29.07 -11.24 35.64
CA LEU A 124 27.88 -10.66 35.00
C LEU A 124 27.02 -9.82 35.94
N VAL A 125 27.30 -9.82 37.25
CA VAL A 125 26.55 -9.06 38.25
C VAL A 125 27.26 -7.74 38.52
N THR A 126 26.68 -6.65 38.00
CA THR A 126 27.17 -5.29 38.23
C THR A 126 26.59 -4.67 39.50
N GLU A 127 27.03 -3.46 39.87
CA GLU A 127 26.48 -2.70 41.01
C GLU A 127 24.98 -2.43 40.88
N ASP A 128 24.47 -2.35 39.65
CA ASP A 128 23.04 -2.19 39.34
C ASP A 128 22.32 -3.53 39.07
N GLY A 129 22.98 -4.66 39.31
CA GLY A 129 22.46 -5.99 39.07
C GLY A 129 22.81 -6.54 37.70
N ILE A 130 21.92 -7.34 37.12
CA ILE A 130 22.13 -8.11 35.88
C ILE A 130 21.51 -7.32 34.72
N GLU A 131 22.36 -6.77 33.85
CA GLU A 131 21.92 -5.91 32.74
C GLU A 131 20.98 -6.63 31.76
N GLU A 132 21.32 -7.87 31.39
CA GLU A 132 20.55 -8.71 30.47
C GLU A 132 19.26 -9.30 31.07
N ALA A 133 18.93 -8.99 32.33
CA ALA A 133 17.72 -9.51 32.97
C ALA A 133 16.45 -8.88 32.39
N PHE A 134 16.53 -7.65 31.85
CA PHE A 134 15.40 -6.93 31.30
C PHE A 134 15.72 -6.29 29.96
N ASP A 135 14.87 -6.52 28.96
CA ASP A 135 14.87 -5.77 27.71
C ASP A 135 13.72 -4.77 27.67
N VAL A 136 13.98 -3.56 27.18
CA VAL A 136 12.93 -2.60 26.85
C VAL A 136 12.27 -3.02 25.54
N VAL A 137 10.99 -3.41 25.60
CA VAL A 137 10.19 -3.81 24.43
C VAL A 137 9.56 -2.58 23.78
N GLY A 138 9.06 -1.65 24.59
CA GLY A 138 8.43 -0.45 24.07
C GLY A 138 8.17 0.60 25.15
N GLU A 139 8.12 1.85 24.69
CA GLU A 139 7.74 3.01 25.47
C GLU A 139 6.50 3.64 24.83
N ILE A 140 5.54 4.01 25.67
CA ILE A 140 4.30 4.64 25.23
C ILE A 140 4.08 5.90 26.08
N GLU A 141 3.96 7.04 25.40
CA GLU A 141 3.63 8.34 25.99
C GLU A 141 2.13 8.46 26.33
N GLU A 142 1.61 7.54 27.14
CA GLU A 142 0.26 7.62 27.72
C GLU A 142 0.29 7.37 29.23
N VAL A 143 -0.55 8.10 29.97
CA VAL A 143 -0.68 7.95 31.42
C VAL A 143 -1.66 6.83 31.76
N VAL A 144 -1.15 5.73 32.32
CA VAL A 144 -1.96 4.60 32.79
C VAL A 144 -2.60 4.91 34.14
N LYS A 145 -3.93 4.79 34.23
CA LYS A 145 -4.67 4.84 35.50
C LYS A 145 -4.76 3.48 36.17
N THR A 146 -5.25 2.48 35.44
CA THR A 146 -5.32 1.08 35.87
C THR A 146 -5.02 0.18 34.70
N GLY A 147 -4.38 -0.95 34.94
CA GLY A 147 -4.07 -1.93 33.92
C GLY A 147 -4.18 -3.38 34.42
N VAL A 148 -4.34 -4.30 33.49
CA VAL A 148 -4.31 -5.74 33.72
C VAL A 148 -3.72 -6.44 32.49
N TRP A 149 -2.96 -7.49 32.71
CA TRP A 149 -2.48 -8.35 31.65
C TRP A 149 -3.49 -9.46 31.36
N VAL A 150 -3.72 -9.73 30.07
CA VAL A 150 -4.46 -10.91 29.60
C VAL A 150 -3.61 -11.54 28.52
N GLY A 151 -2.93 -12.65 28.86
CA GLY A 151 -1.82 -13.16 28.06
C GLY A 151 -0.72 -12.10 27.94
N ASP A 152 -0.30 -11.81 26.70
CA ASP A 152 0.70 -10.75 26.42
C ASP A 152 0.05 -9.41 26.06
N CYS A 153 -1.26 -9.27 26.22
CA CYS A 153 -1.97 -8.03 25.95
C CYS A 153 -2.11 -7.24 27.25
N PHE A 154 -1.52 -6.04 27.28
CA PHE A 154 -1.67 -5.14 28.43
C PHE A 154 -2.89 -4.23 28.21
N ILE A 155 -3.97 -4.49 28.94
CA ILE A 155 -5.20 -3.71 28.85
C ILE A 155 -5.18 -2.62 29.92
N TYR A 156 -5.47 -1.38 29.55
CA TYR A 156 -5.39 -0.26 30.48
C TYR A 156 -6.40 0.85 30.19
N THR A 157 -6.67 1.66 31.22
CA THR A 157 -7.39 2.92 31.09
C THR A 157 -6.43 4.10 31.16
N ASN A 158 -6.65 5.12 30.33
CA ASN A 158 -5.78 6.29 30.29
C ASN A 158 -6.37 7.54 30.99
N SER A 159 -5.58 8.61 31.06
CA SER A 159 -5.99 9.90 31.65
C SER A 159 -7.20 10.53 30.93
N VAL A 160 -7.34 10.30 29.62
CA VAL A 160 -8.39 10.80 28.72
C VAL A 160 -9.65 9.91 28.72
N ASN A 161 -9.77 8.97 29.67
CA ASN A 161 -10.91 8.06 29.80
C ASN A 161 -11.10 7.18 28.55
N ARG A 162 -10.02 6.68 27.96
CA ARG A 162 -10.08 5.63 26.94
C ARG A 162 -9.70 4.29 27.55
N LEU A 163 -10.38 3.25 27.11
CA LEU A 163 -10.03 1.87 27.36
C LEU A 163 -9.24 1.36 26.16
N ASN A 164 -7.95 1.12 26.37
CA ASN A 164 -6.99 0.70 25.36
C ASN A 164 -6.40 -0.66 25.73
N TYR A 165 -5.86 -1.37 24.75
CA TYR A 165 -4.93 -2.45 25.02
C TYR A 165 -3.70 -2.34 24.13
N TYR A 166 -2.56 -2.73 24.68
CA TYR A 166 -1.26 -2.75 24.03
C TYR A 166 -0.88 -4.18 23.66
N VAL A 167 -0.48 -4.39 22.40
CA VAL A 167 0.04 -5.67 21.90
C VAL A 167 1.18 -5.39 20.93
N GLY A 168 2.40 -5.82 21.27
CA GLY A 168 3.56 -5.79 20.38
C GLY A 168 3.83 -4.44 19.71
N GLY A 169 3.79 -3.36 20.49
CA GLY A 169 4.04 -1.99 20.00
C GLY A 169 2.79 -1.23 19.56
N GLU A 170 1.66 -1.91 19.34
CA GLU A 170 0.42 -1.26 18.92
C GLU A 170 -0.54 -1.03 20.06
N ILE A 171 -1.15 0.16 20.07
CA ILE A 171 -2.24 0.52 20.97
C ILE A 171 -3.53 0.47 20.18
N VAL A 172 -4.50 -0.28 20.70
CA VAL A 172 -5.82 -0.36 20.10
C VAL A 172 -6.88 0.04 21.10
N THR A 173 -7.70 1.02 20.72
CA THR A 173 -8.82 1.48 21.54
C THR A 173 -9.99 0.50 21.46
N ILE A 174 -10.44 0.02 22.62
CA ILE A 174 -11.64 -0.80 22.78
C ILE A 174 -12.85 0.12 22.83
N ALA A 175 -12.82 1.14 23.70
CA ALA A 175 -13.94 2.04 23.93
C ALA A 175 -13.49 3.40 24.47
N HIS A 176 -14.32 4.41 24.23
CA HIS A 176 -14.25 5.72 24.88
C HIS A 176 -15.21 5.70 26.08
N LEU A 177 -14.70 6.05 27.26
CA LEU A 177 -15.46 6.05 28.51
C LEU A 177 -15.94 7.48 28.79
N ASP A 178 -17.18 7.61 29.24
CA ASP A 178 -17.82 8.87 29.62
C ASP A 178 -17.26 9.44 30.94
N ARG A 179 -16.73 8.56 31.80
CA ARG A 179 -16.21 8.88 33.12
C ARG A 179 -14.94 8.09 33.44
N VAL A 180 -14.31 8.43 34.57
CA VAL A 180 -13.13 7.71 35.05
C VAL A 180 -13.56 6.34 35.56
N MET A 181 -13.11 5.30 34.86
CA MET A 181 -13.34 3.90 35.23
C MET A 181 -12.02 3.21 35.60
N TYR A 182 -12.11 2.26 36.52
CA TYR A 182 -11.01 1.44 37.01
C TYR A 182 -11.24 0.00 36.61
N ILE A 183 -10.22 -0.65 36.05
CA ILE A 183 -10.32 -2.06 35.65
C ILE A 183 -10.41 -2.95 36.90
N LEU A 184 -11.45 -3.78 36.96
CA LEU A 184 -11.64 -4.75 38.04
C LEU A 184 -11.01 -6.10 37.69
N GLY A 185 -11.06 -6.48 36.41
CA GLY A 185 -10.46 -7.71 35.92
C GLY A 185 -11.15 -8.23 34.65
N TYR A 186 -10.52 -9.21 34.02
CA TYR A 186 -11.05 -9.94 32.88
C TYR A 186 -11.59 -11.30 33.33
N ILE A 187 -12.79 -11.67 32.87
CA ILE A 187 -13.37 -12.99 33.13
C ILE A 187 -13.41 -13.78 31.82
N PRO A 188 -12.52 -14.78 31.64
CA PRO A 188 -12.46 -15.58 30.41
C PRO A 188 -13.76 -16.33 30.10
N LYS A 189 -14.49 -16.78 31.12
CA LYS A 189 -15.77 -17.50 30.96
C LYS A 189 -16.83 -16.67 30.22
N ASP A 190 -16.82 -15.35 30.44
CA ASP A 190 -17.80 -14.44 29.87
C ASP A 190 -17.27 -13.69 28.64
N ASN A 191 -15.97 -13.84 28.32
CA ASN A 191 -15.23 -13.03 27.35
C ASN A 191 -15.43 -11.52 27.57
N ARG A 192 -15.41 -11.10 28.84
CA ARG A 192 -15.72 -9.71 29.23
C ARG A 192 -14.70 -9.14 30.19
N LEU A 193 -14.38 -7.87 29.95
CA LEU A 193 -13.63 -7.02 30.86
C LEU A 193 -14.62 -6.23 31.70
N TYR A 194 -14.43 -6.26 33.02
CA TYR A 194 -15.26 -5.51 33.96
C TYR A 194 -14.51 -4.29 34.47
N LEU A 195 -15.20 -3.15 34.52
CA LEU A 195 -14.70 -1.90 35.08
C LEU A 195 -15.69 -1.37 36.11
N GLY A 196 -15.18 -0.66 37.10
CA GLY A 196 -15.96 0.02 38.13
C GLY A 196 -15.64 1.51 38.19
N ASP A 197 -16.63 2.35 38.47
CA ASP A 197 -16.39 3.75 38.86
C ASP A 197 -16.30 3.91 40.39
N LYS A 198 -16.09 5.14 40.84
CA LYS A 198 -16.06 5.49 42.28
C LYS A 198 -17.43 5.35 42.97
N GLU A 199 -18.51 5.31 42.20
CA GLU A 199 -19.89 5.14 42.69
C GLU A 199 -20.27 3.65 42.77
N LEU A 200 -19.33 2.74 42.49
CA LEU A 200 -19.52 1.29 42.45
C LEU A 200 -20.44 0.81 41.32
N ASN A 201 -20.64 1.63 40.28
CA ASN A 201 -21.30 1.18 39.06
C ASN A 201 -20.34 0.28 38.28
N VAL A 202 -20.80 -0.92 37.90
CA VAL A 202 -20.01 -1.89 37.14
C VAL A 202 -20.46 -1.91 35.70
N ILE A 203 -19.53 -1.67 34.77
CA ILE A 203 -19.74 -1.77 33.32
C ILE A 203 -18.89 -2.93 32.79
N SER A 204 -19.40 -3.63 31.78
CA SER A 204 -18.64 -4.68 31.08
C SER A 204 -18.47 -4.36 29.61
N PHE A 205 -17.28 -4.63 29.08
CA PHE A 205 -16.98 -4.59 27.65
C PHE A 205 -16.67 -5.98 27.14
N SER A 206 -17.21 -6.31 25.97
CA SER A 206 -16.89 -7.56 25.28
C SER A 206 -15.47 -7.47 24.73
N LEU A 207 -14.62 -8.42 25.12
CA LEU A 207 -13.26 -8.53 24.65
C LEU A 207 -12.98 -10.00 24.36
N LEU A 208 -12.97 -10.34 23.07
CA LEU A 208 -12.81 -11.72 22.63
C LEU A 208 -11.38 -12.17 22.87
N LEU A 209 -11.24 -13.20 23.70
CA LEU A 209 -9.95 -13.84 23.97
C LEU A 209 -9.31 -14.36 22.69
N SER A 210 -10.11 -14.92 21.76
CA SER A 210 -9.60 -15.44 20.49
C SER A 210 -8.90 -14.40 19.62
N VAL A 211 -9.34 -13.13 19.66
CA VAL A 211 -8.66 -12.05 18.94
C VAL A 211 -7.34 -11.70 19.61
N LEU A 212 -7.32 -11.62 20.95
CA LEU A 212 -6.12 -11.32 21.71
C LEU A 212 -5.07 -12.44 21.57
N GLU A 213 -5.47 -13.70 21.75
CA GLU A 213 -4.60 -14.87 21.57
C GLU A 213 -4.02 -14.92 20.16
N TYR A 214 -4.83 -14.64 19.13
CA TYR A 214 -4.34 -14.56 17.76
C TYR A 214 -3.28 -13.45 17.61
N GLN A 215 -3.58 -12.24 18.11
CA GLN A 215 -2.63 -11.12 18.05
C GLN A 215 -1.33 -11.43 18.80
N THR A 216 -1.42 -12.05 19.97
CA THR A 216 -0.27 -12.51 20.76
C THR A 216 0.54 -13.58 20.02
N ALA A 217 -0.10 -14.60 19.43
CA ALA A 217 0.58 -15.65 18.68
C ALA A 217 1.36 -15.08 17.47
N VAL A 218 0.75 -14.14 16.75
CA VAL A 218 1.41 -13.42 15.64
C VAL A 218 2.62 -12.62 16.13
N MET A 219 2.53 -11.94 17.28
CA MET A 219 3.67 -11.20 17.85
C MET A 219 4.82 -12.11 18.27
N ARG A 220 4.50 -13.33 18.72
CA ARG A 220 5.49 -14.37 19.02
C ARG A 220 6.04 -15.06 17.77
N GLN A 221 5.59 -14.67 16.57
CA GLN A 221 5.87 -15.34 15.29
C GLN A 221 5.47 -16.83 15.27
N ASP A 222 4.55 -17.22 16.16
CA ASP A 222 3.97 -18.57 16.19
C ASP A 222 2.71 -18.62 15.32
N PHE A 223 2.94 -18.76 14.01
CA PHE A 223 1.86 -18.85 13.03
C PHE A 223 1.09 -20.17 13.12
N GLU A 224 1.68 -21.24 13.64
CA GLU A 224 0.99 -22.53 13.79
C GLU A 224 -0.14 -22.43 14.82
N THR A 225 0.11 -21.76 15.94
CA THR A 225 -0.92 -21.49 16.95
C THR A 225 -1.92 -20.47 16.42
N ALA A 226 -1.47 -19.42 15.73
CA ALA A 226 -2.35 -18.41 15.14
C ALA A 226 -3.37 -19.05 14.16
N ASP A 227 -2.93 -19.95 13.28
CA ASP A 227 -3.79 -20.64 12.31
C ASP A 227 -4.81 -21.57 12.98
N LYS A 228 -4.49 -22.15 14.14
CA LYS A 228 -5.44 -22.94 14.93
C LYS A 228 -6.49 -22.08 15.63
N VAL A 229 -6.13 -20.86 16.03
CA VAL A 229 -7.03 -19.92 16.71
C VAL A 229 -7.93 -19.19 15.71
N LEU A 230 -7.44 -18.92 14.49
CA LEU A 230 -8.17 -18.15 13.45
C LEU A 230 -9.62 -18.62 13.19
N PRO A 231 -9.95 -19.93 13.13
CA PRO A 231 -11.33 -20.41 12.95
C PRO A 231 -12.28 -19.99 14.08
N THR A 232 -11.75 -19.78 15.30
CA THR A 232 -12.54 -19.33 16.46
C THR A 232 -12.85 -17.83 16.42
N VAL A 233 -12.14 -17.05 15.58
CA VAL A 233 -12.35 -15.61 15.43
C VAL A 233 -13.57 -15.35 14.53
N PRO A 234 -14.61 -14.63 15.04
CA PRO A 234 -15.78 -14.26 14.24
C PRO A 234 -15.41 -13.44 13.01
N ARG A 235 -16.15 -13.62 11.91
CA ARG A 235 -15.89 -12.93 10.63
C ARG A 235 -15.89 -11.41 10.75
N GLU A 236 -16.73 -10.86 11.64
CA GLU A 236 -16.82 -9.41 11.92
C GLU A 236 -15.50 -8.81 12.39
N HIS A 237 -14.68 -9.58 13.12
CA HIS A 237 -13.39 -9.11 13.63
C HIS A 237 -12.21 -9.44 12.71
N ARG A 238 -12.41 -10.23 11.65
CA ARG A 238 -11.31 -10.66 10.76
C ARG A 238 -10.69 -9.50 9.97
N THR A 239 -11.48 -8.50 9.56
CA THR A 239 -10.94 -7.31 8.89
C THR A 239 -10.01 -6.53 9.83
N ARG A 240 -10.36 -6.41 11.12
CA ARG A 240 -9.50 -5.77 12.12
C ARG A 240 -8.21 -6.57 12.35
N VAL A 241 -8.30 -7.90 12.41
CA VAL A 241 -7.12 -8.78 12.50
C VAL A 241 -6.23 -8.66 11.26
N ALA A 242 -6.83 -8.54 10.07
CA ALA A 242 -6.07 -8.33 8.84
C ALA A 242 -5.33 -6.99 8.82
N HIS A 243 -5.95 -5.89 9.28
CA HIS A 243 -5.24 -4.61 9.42
C HIS A 243 -4.09 -4.68 10.44
N PHE A 244 -4.28 -5.41 11.53
CA PHE A 244 -3.19 -5.67 12.48
C PHE A 244 -2.02 -6.40 11.80
N LEU A 245 -2.29 -7.48 11.07
CA LEU A 245 -1.27 -8.19 10.30
C LEU A 245 -0.56 -7.30 9.26
N GLU A 246 -1.31 -6.45 8.56
CA GLU A 246 -0.75 -5.52 7.56
C GLU A 246 0.24 -4.54 8.19
N LYS A 247 -0.12 -3.92 9.32
CA LYS A 247 0.75 -2.99 10.04
C LYS A 247 2.02 -3.65 10.55
N GLN A 248 1.92 -4.92 10.96
CA GLN A 248 3.04 -5.74 11.41
C GLN A 248 3.91 -6.25 10.24
N GLY A 249 3.52 -5.96 8.99
CA GLY A 249 4.26 -6.34 7.79
C GLY A 249 3.89 -7.70 7.22
N PHE A 250 2.99 -8.45 7.85
CA PHE A 250 2.52 -9.77 7.43
C PHE A 250 1.39 -9.68 6.39
N LYS A 251 1.71 -9.05 5.25
CA LYS A 251 0.72 -8.71 4.20
C LYS A 251 0.11 -9.95 3.53
N SER A 252 0.89 -11.02 3.32
CA SER A 252 0.40 -12.25 2.70
C SER A 252 -0.61 -12.98 3.60
N GLN A 253 -0.35 -13.02 4.90
CA GLN A 253 -1.30 -13.55 5.88
C GLN A 253 -2.52 -12.64 6.00
N ALA A 254 -2.33 -11.31 6.00
CA ALA A 254 -3.42 -10.35 6.01
C ALA A 254 -4.40 -10.58 4.85
N LEU A 255 -3.87 -10.87 3.65
CA LEU A 255 -4.67 -11.15 2.45
C LEU A 255 -5.54 -12.41 2.60
N ALA A 256 -5.05 -13.43 3.30
CA ALA A 256 -5.79 -14.66 3.56
C ALA A 256 -6.89 -14.49 4.62
N VAL A 257 -6.67 -13.61 5.59
CA VAL A 257 -7.59 -13.37 6.71
C VAL A 257 -8.69 -12.35 6.36
N THR A 258 -8.37 -11.33 5.56
CA THR A 258 -9.31 -10.25 5.25
C THR A 258 -10.55 -10.77 4.52
N CYS A 259 -11.71 -10.30 4.97
CA CYS A 259 -13.00 -10.58 4.34
C CYS A 259 -13.52 -9.39 3.53
N ASP A 260 -12.87 -8.23 3.65
CA ASP A 260 -13.25 -7.02 2.93
C ASP A 260 -12.62 -7.01 1.53
N PRO A 261 -13.41 -6.98 0.45
CA PRO A 261 -12.88 -6.98 -0.91
C PRO A 261 -12.04 -5.73 -1.23
N GLU A 262 -12.30 -4.58 -0.59
CA GLU A 262 -11.50 -3.37 -0.83
C GLU A 262 -10.11 -3.49 -0.20
N HIS A 263 -10.05 -3.85 1.08
CA HIS A 263 -8.79 -4.13 1.75
C HIS A 263 -8.01 -5.25 1.06
N LYS A 264 -8.70 -6.30 0.60
CA LYS A 264 -8.09 -7.41 -0.15
C LYS A 264 -7.48 -6.95 -1.47
N PHE A 265 -8.11 -6.01 -2.18
CA PHE A 265 -7.55 -5.44 -3.40
C PHE A 265 -6.26 -4.69 -3.11
N GLU A 266 -6.26 -3.77 -2.14
CA GLU A 266 -5.07 -3.01 -1.75
C GLU A 266 -3.92 -3.91 -1.28
N LEU A 267 -4.20 -4.95 -0.50
CA LEU A 267 -3.20 -5.94 -0.10
C LEU A 267 -2.65 -6.72 -1.28
N SER A 268 -3.51 -7.14 -2.22
CA SER A 268 -3.08 -7.86 -3.44
C SER A 268 -2.17 -6.98 -4.30
N VAL A 269 -2.52 -5.71 -4.41
CA VAL A 269 -1.72 -4.68 -5.06
C VAL A 269 -0.35 -4.57 -4.35
N GLN A 270 -0.32 -4.35 -3.05
CA GLN A 270 0.94 -4.21 -2.31
C GLN A 270 1.85 -5.45 -2.39
N LEU A 271 1.28 -6.65 -2.50
CA LEU A 271 2.00 -7.91 -2.70
C LEU A 271 2.40 -8.17 -4.15
N GLY A 272 1.81 -7.43 -5.09
CA GLY A 272 1.96 -7.64 -6.52
C GLY A 272 1.21 -8.87 -7.05
N ASP A 273 0.21 -9.40 -6.35
CA ASP A 273 -0.59 -10.52 -6.85
C ASP A 273 -1.62 -10.03 -7.87
N LEU A 274 -1.21 -10.00 -9.14
CA LEU A 274 -2.02 -9.55 -10.27
C LEU A 274 -3.28 -10.40 -10.47
N LYS A 275 -3.24 -11.70 -10.15
CA LYS A 275 -4.36 -12.62 -10.42
C LYS A 275 -5.52 -12.34 -9.47
N ILE A 276 -5.21 -12.24 -8.18
CA ILE A 276 -6.21 -11.94 -7.15
C ILE A 276 -6.73 -10.51 -7.35
N ALA A 277 -5.84 -9.55 -7.60
CA ALA A 277 -6.23 -8.16 -7.84
C ALA A 277 -7.16 -8.02 -9.06
N TYR A 278 -6.88 -8.71 -10.18
CA TYR A 278 -7.75 -8.72 -11.35
C TYR A 278 -9.14 -9.29 -11.07
N GLN A 279 -9.21 -10.42 -10.36
CA GLN A 279 -10.50 -11.02 -10.00
C GLN A 279 -11.36 -10.07 -9.16
N ILE A 280 -10.75 -9.40 -8.18
CA ILE A 280 -11.46 -8.44 -7.33
C ILE A 280 -11.85 -7.17 -8.10
N ALA A 281 -10.96 -6.65 -8.97
CA ALA A 281 -11.27 -5.50 -9.80
C ALA A 281 -12.47 -5.76 -10.73
N LYS A 282 -12.58 -6.99 -11.24
CA LYS A 282 -13.71 -7.45 -12.05
C LYS A 282 -15.02 -7.52 -11.27
N GLU A 283 -14.98 -7.89 -10.00
CA GLU A 283 -16.17 -7.96 -9.14
C GLU A 283 -16.64 -6.56 -8.68
N LEU A 284 -15.71 -5.63 -8.45
CA LEU A 284 -16.01 -4.30 -7.90
C LEU A 284 -16.23 -3.21 -8.96
N GLU A 285 -15.90 -3.46 -10.23
CA GLU A 285 -16.11 -2.58 -11.40
C GLU A 285 -15.69 -1.10 -11.19
N GLY A 286 -14.53 -0.86 -10.56
CA GLY A 286 -14.03 0.50 -10.27
C GLY A 286 -12.95 0.98 -11.25
N GLU A 287 -13.16 2.12 -11.92
CA GLU A 287 -12.19 2.71 -12.88
C GLU A 287 -10.80 2.95 -12.26
N HIS A 288 -10.76 3.51 -11.04
CA HIS A 288 -9.51 3.76 -10.32
C HIS A 288 -8.73 2.46 -10.03
N LYS A 289 -9.44 1.38 -9.66
CA LYS A 289 -8.86 0.07 -9.36
C LYS A 289 -8.23 -0.54 -10.62
N TRP A 290 -8.87 -0.37 -11.78
CA TRP A 290 -8.31 -0.80 -13.05
C TRP A 290 -7.03 -0.04 -13.43
N LYS A 291 -6.96 1.28 -13.16
CA LYS A 291 -5.73 2.06 -13.40
C LYS A 291 -4.59 1.60 -12.49
N GLN A 292 -4.84 1.42 -11.19
CA GLN A 292 -3.85 0.95 -10.23
C GLN A 292 -3.33 -0.46 -10.59
N LEU A 293 -4.22 -1.35 -11.04
CA LEU A 293 -3.85 -2.67 -11.53
C LEU A 293 -3.03 -2.60 -12.83
N ALA A 294 -3.38 -1.69 -13.74
CA ALA A 294 -2.62 -1.48 -14.97
C ALA A 294 -1.19 -1.02 -14.69
N GLU A 295 -1.01 -0.04 -13.80
CA GLU A 295 0.33 0.45 -13.40
C GLU A 295 1.19 -0.70 -12.85
N MET A 296 0.60 -1.56 -12.04
CA MET A 296 1.27 -2.74 -11.50
C MET A 296 1.63 -3.76 -12.57
N ALA A 297 0.71 -4.04 -13.48
CA ALA A 297 0.94 -4.95 -14.59
C ALA A 297 2.07 -4.44 -15.48
N ILE A 298 2.15 -3.12 -15.71
CA ILE A 298 3.26 -2.48 -16.43
C ILE A 298 4.58 -2.66 -15.67
N GLN A 299 4.60 -2.43 -14.35
CA GLN A 299 5.81 -2.63 -13.53
C GLN A 299 6.32 -4.08 -13.57
N LYS A 300 5.42 -5.06 -13.71
CA LYS A 300 5.76 -6.48 -13.84
C LYS A 300 5.97 -6.96 -15.28
N CYS A 301 5.93 -6.05 -16.26
CA CYS A 301 6.02 -6.34 -17.69
C CYS A 301 4.93 -7.28 -18.23
N GLU A 302 3.78 -7.36 -17.55
CA GLU A 302 2.60 -8.13 -17.96
C GLU A 302 1.70 -7.27 -18.86
N PHE A 303 2.21 -6.95 -20.06
CA PHE A 303 1.54 -6.00 -20.96
C PHE A 303 0.16 -6.46 -21.44
N GLY A 304 -0.07 -7.77 -21.58
CA GLY A 304 -1.39 -8.29 -21.97
C GLY A 304 -2.48 -7.91 -20.97
N LEU A 305 -2.18 -8.06 -19.67
CA LEU A 305 -3.08 -7.68 -18.59
C LEU A 305 -3.22 -6.16 -18.47
N ALA A 306 -2.12 -5.41 -18.60
CA ALA A 306 -2.14 -3.95 -18.56
C ALA A 306 -3.06 -3.37 -19.63
N LEU A 307 -3.05 -3.93 -20.84
CA LEU A 307 -3.90 -3.49 -21.95
C LEU A 307 -5.39 -3.69 -21.64
N GLU A 308 -5.75 -4.85 -21.09
CA GLU A 308 -7.13 -5.13 -20.70
C GLU A 308 -7.57 -4.19 -19.57
N CYS A 309 -6.73 -4.00 -18.56
CA CYS A 309 -7.03 -3.11 -17.43
C CYS A 309 -7.23 -1.66 -17.88
N LEU A 310 -6.36 -1.13 -18.75
CA LEU A 310 -6.48 0.23 -19.28
C LEU A 310 -7.73 0.40 -20.16
N GLN A 311 -8.14 -0.65 -20.88
CA GLN A 311 -9.38 -0.64 -21.66
C GLN A 311 -10.61 -0.56 -20.76
N GLN A 312 -10.63 -1.31 -19.66
CA GLN A 312 -11.70 -1.22 -18.65
C GLN A 312 -11.68 0.13 -17.92
N ALA A 313 -10.49 0.68 -17.67
CA ALA A 313 -10.30 2.00 -17.07
C ALA A 313 -10.61 3.18 -18.01
N GLN A 314 -10.91 2.92 -19.28
CA GLN A 314 -11.06 3.95 -20.32
C GLN A 314 -9.87 4.93 -20.39
N ASP A 315 -8.67 4.48 -20.06
CA ASP A 315 -7.46 5.31 -20.13
C ASP A 315 -6.88 5.30 -21.54
N PHE A 316 -7.45 6.15 -22.39
CA PHE A 316 -7.04 6.30 -23.79
C PHE A 316 -5.57 6.74 -23.94
N GLY A 317 -5.01 7.47 -22.97
CA GLY A 317 -3.63 7.92 -23.00
C GLY A 317 -2.64 6.79 -22.77
N GLY A 318 -2.87 6.01 -21.71
CA GLY A 318 -2.08 4.81 -21.42
C GLY A 318 -2.18 3.76 -22.53
N LEU A 319 -3.38 3.56 -23.08
CA LEU A 319 -3.59 2.67 -24.23
C LEU A 319 -2.82 3.12 -25.47
N LEU A 320 -2.81 4.42 -25.77
CA LEU A 320 -2.08 4.96 -26.92
C LEU A 320 -0.58 4.70 -26.78
N LEU A 321 -0.02 4.94 -25.59
CA LEU A 321 1.38 4.70 -25.31
C LEU A 321 1.74 3.23 -25.51
N LEU A 322 1.03 2.31 -24.85
CA LEU A 322 1.35 0.88 -24.96
C LEU A 322 1.10 0.33 -26.38
N ALA A 323 -0.01 0.69 -27.02
CA ALA A 323 -0.33 0.18 -28.35
C ALA A 323 0.66 0.69 -29.42
N SER A 324 1.07 1.96 -29.32
CA SER A 324 2.07 2.54 -30.23
C SER A 324 3.46 1.96 -30.00
N SER A 325 3.90 1.81 -28.74
CA SER A 325 5.18 1.19 -28.39
C SER A 325 5.25 -0.28 -28.79
N ALA A 326 4.15 -1.03 -28.66
CA ALA A 326 4.08 -2.43 -29.09
C ALA A 326 3.92 -2.60 -30.61
N GLY A 327 3.67 -1.52 -31.36
CA GLY A 327 3.36 -1.59 -32.79
C GLY A 327 2.08 -2.39 -33.09
N ASN A 328 1.14 -2.46 -32.15
CA ASN A 328 -0.10 -3.24 -32.30
C ASN A 328 -1.14 -2.45 -33.09
N ALA A 329 -1.12 -2.64 -34.41
CA ALA A 329 -1.97 -1.89 -35.33
C ALA A 329 -3.47 -2.24 -35.22
N GLU A 330 -3.84 -3.41 -34.70
CA GLU A 330 -5.24 -3.77 -34.48
C GLU A 330 -5.78 -3.03 -33.25
N MET A 331 -5.01 -3.03 -32.17
CA MET A 331 -5.38 -2.35 -30.95
C MET A 331 -5.46 -0.84 -31.12
N LEU A 332 -4.48 -0.25 -31.82
CA LEU A 332 -4.48 1.18 -32.12
C LEU A 332 -5.69 1.57 -33.00
N ALA A 333 -6.17 0.66 -33.85
CA ALA A 333 -7.38 0.90 -34.65
C ALA A 333 -8.63 0.95 -33.77
N LYS A 334 -8.80 -0.04 -32.89
CA LYS A 334 -9.92 -0.08 -31.92
C LYS A 334 -9.87 1.10 -30.96
N LEU A 335 -8.67 1.52 -30.54
CA LEU A 335 -8.45 2.69 -29.71
C LEU A 335 -8.93 3.97 -30.41
N GLY A 336 -8.53 4.17 -31.67
CA GLY A 336 -8.97 5.33 -32.46
C GLY A 336 -10.49 5.43 -32.54
N ASP A 337 -11.15 4.31 -32.91
CA ASP A 337 -12.61 4.26 -33.07
C ASP A 337 -13.34 4.46 -31.72
N SER A 338 -12.78 3.97 -30.61
CA SER A 338 -13.36 4.14 -29.26
C SER A 338 -13.13 5.54 -28.71
N ALA A 339 -11.94 6.11 -28.92
CA ALA A 339 -11.57 7.45 -28.51
C ALA A 339 -12.42 8.50 -29.25
N GLU A 340 -12.71 8.30 -30.53
CA GLU A 340 -13.59 9.19 -31.30
C GLU A 340 -15.02 9.19 -30.71
N LYS A 341 -15.58 8.01 -30.42
CA LYS A 341 -16.90 7.89 -29.77
C LYS A 341 -16.95 8.51 -28.38
N ALA A 342 -15.85 8.43 -27.63
CA ALA A 342 -15.73 9.02 -26.30
C ALA A 342 -15.38 10.52 -26.33
N GLY A 343 -15.18 11.12 -27.51
CA GLY A 343 -14.84 12.55 -27.65
C GLY A 343 -13.36 12.89 -27.41
N HIS A 344 -12.48 11.90 -27.26
CA HIS A 344 -11.03 12.07 -27.12
C HIS A 344 -10.35 12.25 -28.49
N ASN A 345 -10.67 13.37 -29.14
CA ASN A 345 -10.31 13.66 -30.54
C ASN A 345 -8.80 13.63 -30.82
N ASN A 346 -7.95 14.08 -29.89
CA ASN A 346 -6.50 14.06 -30.07
C ASN A 346 -5.95 12.63 -30.13
N VAL A 347 -6.46 11.73 -29.27
CA VAL A 347 -6.05 10.32 -29.26
C VAL A 347 -6.56 9.60 -30.50
N ALA A 348 -7.80 9.89 -30.91
CA ALA A 348 -8.38 9.38 -32.15
C ALA A 348 -7.55 9.80 -33.37
N PHE A 349 -7.24 11.09 -33.49
CA PHE A 349 -6.42 11.64 -34.57
C PHE A 349 -5.03 10.97 -34.63
N LEU A 350 -4.32 10.92 -33.50
CA LEU A 350 -2.99 10.30 -33.45
C LEU A 350 -3.04 8.80 -33.80
N SER A 351 -4.05 8.08 -33.31
CA SER A 351 -4.24 6.67 -33.60
C SER A 351 -4.45 6.42 -35.09
N HIS A 352 -5.32 7.20 -35.74
CA HIS A 352 -5.54 7.10 -37.18
C HIS A 352 -4.34 7.55 -38.01
N PHE A 353 -3.65 8.61 -37.58
CA PHE A 353 -2.48 9.14 -38.26
C PHE A 353 -1.31 8.14 -38.26
N VAL A 354 -0.99 7.54 -37.11
CA VAL A 354 0.08 6.52 -36.99
C VAL A 354 -0.26 5.26 -37.79
N LEU A 355 -1.54 4.91 -37.91
CA LEU A 355 -1.99 3.79 -38.75
C LEU A 355 -1.99 4.08 -40.25
N GLY A 356 -1.70 5.32 -40.67
CA GLY A 356 -1.78 5.74 -42.07
C GLY A 356 -3.22 5.90 -42.58
N ARG A 357 -4.24 5.90 -41.70
CA ARG A 357 -5.65 6.13 -42.03
C ARG A 357 -5.94 7.63 -42.11
N LEU A 358 -5.33 8.27 -43.09
CA LEU A 358 -5.33 9.74 -43.23
C LEU A 358 -6.73 10.29 -43.49
N GLU A 359 -7.59 9.55 -44.20
CA GLU A 359 -8.98 9.93 -44.44
C GLU A 359 -9.75 10.06 -43.12
N ASN A 360 -9.65 9.07 -42.24
CA ASN A 360 -10.27 9.12 -40.91
C ASN A 360 -9.67 10.25 -40.05
N ALA A 361 -8.35 10.44 -40.09
CA ALA A 361 -7.71 11.53 -39.36
C ALA A 361 -8.19 12.92 -39.84
N LEU A 362 -8.43 13.08 -41.15
CA LEU A 362 -9.00 14.30 -41.71
C LEU A 362 -10.44 14.52 -41.25
N GLU A 363 -11.28 13.48 -41.25
CA GLU A 363 -12.66 13.58 -40.77
C GLU A 363 -12.71 13.99 -39.28
N VAL A 364 -11.80 13.50 -38.43
CA VAL A 364 -11.71 13.96 -37.02
C VAL A 364 -11.48 15.48 -36.93
N LEU A 365 -10.61 16.05 -37.78
CA LEU A 365 -10.38 17.50 -37.80
C LEU A 365 -11.59 18.28 -38.33
N VAL A 366 -12.29 17.75 -39.33
CA VAL A 366 -13.50 18.36 -39.88
C VAL A 366 -14.64 18.33 -38.85
N ASN A 367 -14.88 17.18 -38.22
CA ASN A 367 -15.94 16.97 -37.23
C ASN A 367 -15.73 17.82 -35.96
N THR A 368 -14.48 18.11 -35.61
CA THR A 368 -14.14 19.00 -34.48
C THR A 368 -14.16 20.49 -34.84
N GLY A 369 -14.50 20.85 -36.08
CA GLY A 369 -14.57 22.23 -36.54
C GLY A 369 -13.20 22.89 -36.80
N ARG A 370 -12.10 22.12 -36.77
CA ARG A 370 -10.73 22.62 -37.01
C ARG A 370 -10.40 22.68 -38.50
N LEU A 371 -11.23 23.41 -39.25
CA LEU A 371 -11.17 23.47 -40.72
C LEU A 371 -9.85 24.05 -41.29
N PRO A 372 -9.21 25.07 -40.67
CA PRO A 372 -7.89 25.52 -41.13
C PRO A 372 -6.82 24.42 -41.01
N GLU A 373 -6.77 23.72 -39.88
CA GLU A 373 -5.84 22.60 -39.64
C GLU A 373 -6.12 21.44 -40.62
N ALA A 374 -7.39 21.12 -40.83
CA ALA A 374 -7.82 20.14 -41.83
C ALA A 374 -7.37 20.52 -43.25
N ALA A 375 -7.40 21.80 -43.61
CA ALA A 375 -6.96 22.27 -44.93
C ALA A 375 -5.44 22.12 -45.11
N PHE A 376 -4.65 22.44 -44.07
CA PHE A 376 -3.20 22.20 -44.08
C PHE A 376 -2.85 20.71 -44.10
N PHE A 377 -3.60 19.89 -43.35
CA PHE A 377 -3.44 18.45 -43.34
C PHE A 377 -3.76 17.85 -44.71
N ALA A 378 -4.89 18.23 -45.31
CA ALA A 378 -5.26 17.82 -46.66
C ALA A 378 -4.19 18.25 -47.68
N ARG A 379 -3.72 19.51 -47.65
CA ARG A 379 -2.69 19.98 -48.59
C ARG A 379 -1.40 19.17 -48.51
N THR A 380 -1.02 18.72 -47.31
CA THR A 380 0.23 17.97 -47.08
C THR A 380 0.09 16.48 -47.39
N TYR A 381 -1.01 15.84 -46.94
CA TYR A 381 -1.14 14.39 -46.93
C TYR A 381 -2.22 13.83 -47.87
N LEU A 382 -3.29 14.61 -48.14
CA LEU A 382 -4.43 14.26 -49.00
C LEU A 382 -4.84 15.41 -49.95
N PRO A 383 -3.97 15.84 -50.90
CA PRO A 383 -4.25 16.93 -51.83
C PRO A 383 -5.62 16.85 -52.52
N SER A 384 -6.10 15.65 -52.82
CA SER A 384 -7.40 15.38 -53.45
C SER A 384 -8.60 15.96 -52.66
N GLN A 385 -8.47 16.04 -51.33
CA GLN A 385 -9.53 16.51 -50.41
C GLN A 385 -9.46 18.01 -50.12
N VAL A 386 -8.41 18.73 -50.58
CA VAL A 386 -8.22 20.16 -50.27
C VAL A 386 -9.43 21.00 -50.69
N SER A 387 -9.93 20.81 -51.91
CA SER A 387 -11.09 21.56 -52.39
C SER A 387 -12.36 21.31 -51.57
N ARG A 388 -12.55 20.09 -51.05
CA ARG A 388 -13.69 19.78 -50.15
C ARG A 388 -13.56 20.56 -48.85
N VAL A 389 -12.38 20.50 -48.21
CA VAL A 389 -12.15 21.13 -46.90
C VAL A 389 -12.18 22.65 -47.00
N VAL A 390 -11.61 23.23 -48.07
CA VAL A 390 -11.64 24.68 -48.31
C VAL A 390 -13.07 25.17 -48.52
N LYS A 391 -13.95 24.41 -49.18
CA LYS A 391 -15.37 24.75 -49.30
C LYS A 391 -16.07 24.75 -47.95
N LEU A 392 -15.90 23.70 -47.15
CA LEU A 392 -16.43 23.63 -45.78
C LEU A 392 -15.90 24.79 -44.91
N TRP A 393 -14.62 25.15 -45.08
CA TRP A 393 -14.02 26.28 -44.39
C TRP A 393 -14.64 27.62 -44.83
N ARG A 394 -14.83 27.85 -46.13
CA ARG A 394 -15.53 29.04 -46.66
C ARG A 394 -16.94 29.15 -46.11
N GLU A 395 -17.69 28.05 -46.03
CA GLU A 395 -19.06 28.01 -45.51
C GLU A 395 -19.13 28.26 -43.99
N SER A 396 -18.15 27.77 -43.24
CA SER A 396 -18.03 28.03 -41.80
C SER A 396 -17.62 29.47 -41.47
N LEU A 397 -17.01 30.19 -42.42
CA LEU A 397 -16.62 31.59 -42.23
C LEU A 397 -17.81 32.51 -42.43
N GLY A 398 -18.40 33.01 -41.34
CA GLY A 398 -19.48 34.02 -41.40
C GLY A 398 -19.07 35.36 -42.02
N ASN A 399 -17.79 35.57 -42.34
CA ASN A 399 -17.27 36.78 -42.97
C ASN A 399 -16.95 36.54 -44.45
N MET A 400 -17.78 37.14 -45.31
CA MET A 400 -17.72 37.03 -46.77
C MET A 400 -16.35 37.47 -47.36
N LYS A 401 -15.67 38.44 -46.73
CA LYS A 401 -14.33 38.88 -47.17
C LYS A 401 -13.26 37.83 -46.91
N ALA A 402 -13.27 37.23 -45.71
CA ALA A 402 -12.32 36.17 -45.36
C ALA A 402 -12.53 34.90 -46.20
N ALA A 403 -13.80 34.52 -46.45
CA ALA A 403 -14.14 33.40 -47.32
C ALA A 403 -13.63 33.60 -48.75
N SER A 404 -13.73 34.83 -49.29
CA SER A 404 -13.24 35.16 -50.64
C SER A 404 -11.71 35.15 -50.77
N SER A 405 -10.97 35.26 -49.66
CA SER A 405 -9.51 35.21 -49.64
C SER A 405 -8.96 33.77 -49.65
N LEU A 406 -9.79 32.76 -49.37
CA LEU A 406 -9.39 31.36 -49.46
C LEU A 406 -9.48 30.90 -50.90
N ALA A 407 -8.35 30.73 -51.58
CA ALA A 407 -8.32 30.21 -52.95
C ALA A 407 -8.48 28.68 -52.97
N ASP A 408 -9.35 28.16 -53.85
CA ASP A 408 -9.49 26.73 -54.13
C ASP A 408 -8.53 26.36 -55.27
N PRO A 409 -7.65 25.35 -55.09
CA PRO A 409 -6.77 24.86 -56.15
C PRO A 409 -7.47 24.45 -57.44
N ARG A 410 -8.76 24.05 -57.41
CA ARG A 410 -9.54 23.74 -58.63
C ARG A 410 -10.05 24.96 -59.38
N GLU A 411 -10.28 26.06 -58.67
CA GLU A 411 -10.79 27.31 -59.26
C GLU A 411 -9.65 28.21 -59.75
N TYR A 412 -8.49 28.14 -59.08
CA TYR A 412 -7.34 29.01 -59.33
C TYR A 412 -6.04 28.20 -59.44
N GLU A 413 -5.93 27.32 -60.45
CA GLU A 413 -4.73 26.49 -60.67
C GLU A 413 -3.43 27.31 -60.74
N ASN A 414 -3.51 28.52 -61.30
CA ASN A 414 -2.39 29.46 -61.44
C ASN A 414 -1.72 29.84 -60.11
N LEU A 415 -2.47 29.79 -59.00
CA LEU A 415 -1.98 30.13 -57.65
C LEU A 415 -1.31 28.94 -56.94
N PHE A 416 -1.44 27.73 -57.48
CA PHE A 416 -0.96 26.48 -56.88
C PHE A 416 -0.07 25.68 -57.85
N PRO A 417 1.14 26.18 -58.18
CA PRO A 417 2.05 25.49 -59.08
C PRO A 417 2.43 24.10 -58.54
N GLY A 418 2.34 23.08 -59.39
CA GLY A 418 2.67 21.70 -59.05
C GLY A 418 1.59 20.91 -58.29
N PHE A 419 0.38 21.46 -58.11
CA PHE A 419 -0.71 20.77 -57.40
C PHE A 419 -1.18 19.49 -58.10
N ASN A 420 -1.22 19.46 -59.44
CA ASN A 420 -1.56 18.25 -60.17
C ASN A 420 -0.52 17.13 -59.97
N ASP A 421 0.75 17.49 -59.77
CA ASP A 421 1.79 16.53 -59.46
C ASP A 421 1.59 15.97 -58.05
N THR A 422 1.21 16.79 -57.05
CA THR A 422 0.98 16.31 -55.68
C THR A 422 -0.24 15.39 -55.57
N VAL A 423 -1.29 15.63 -56.35
CA VAL A 423 -2.46 14.72 -56.46
C VAL A 423 -2.04 13.37 -57.06
N LYS A 424 -1.19 13.36 -58.10
CA LYS A 424 -0.64 12.11 -58.66
C LYS A 424 0.26 11.39 -57.64
N CYS A 425 1.05 12.12 -56.87
CA CYS A 425 1.87 11.56 -55.79
C CYS A 425 1.01 10.88 -54.72
N GLU A 426 -0.10 11.49 -54.32
CA GLU A 426 -1.04 10.90 -53.36
C GLU A 426 -1.58 9.56 -53.84
N GLN A 427 -2.02 9.48 -55.10
CA GLN A 427 -2.55 8.26 -55.70
C GLN A 427 -1.50 7.14 -55.75
N PHE A 428 -0.25 7.48 -56.09
CA PHE A 428 0.87 6.54 -56.09
C PHE A 428 1.23 6.04 -54.68
N LEU A 429 1.19 6.91 -53.67
CA LEU A 429 1.53 6.56 -52.29
C LEU A 429 0.40 5.83 -51.56
N LYS A 430 -0.86 5.98 -51.97
CA LYS A 430 -2.03 5.36 -51.34
C LYS A 430 -1.90 3.85 -51.09
N PRO A 431 -1.52 2.99 -52.06
CA PRO A 431 -1.32 1.56 -51.82
C PRO A 431 -0.12 1.26 -50.91
N GLN A 432 0.93 2.09 -50.96
CA GLN A 432 2.12 1.91 -50.14
C GLN A 432 1.87 2.26 -48.67
N ARG A 433 1.03 3.27 -48.39
CA ARG A 433 0.61 3.68 -47.04
C ARG A 433 -0.12 2.57 -46.28
N MET A 434 -0.93 1.79 -46.98
CA MET A 434 -1.72 0.70 -46.38
C MET A 434 -0.90 -0.59 -46.20
N ARG A 435 0.29 -0.66 -46.79
CA ARG A 435 1.15 -1.84 -46.72
C ARG A 435 1.91 -1.85 -45.40
N ARG A 436 1.51 -2.77 -44.52
CA ARG A 436 2.16 -3.00 -43.23
C ARG A 436 3.35 -3.94 -43.41
N TYR A 437 4.51 -3.51 -42.94
CA TYR A 437 5.70 -4.35 -42.90
C TYR A 437 5.92 -4.85 -41.46
N PRO A 438 6.25 -6.14 -41.26
CA PRO A 438 6.63 -6.64 -39.95
C PRO A 438 7.85 -5.88 -39.42
N ALA A 439 7.87 -5.51 -38.13
CA ALA A 439 8.99 -4.75 -37.54
C ALA A 439 10.37 -5.40 -37.77
N ARG A 440 10.44 -6.74 -37.86
CA ARG A 440 11.66 -7.50 -38.18
C ARG A 440 12.32 -7.14 -39.52
N THR A 441 11.58 -6.55 -40.47
CA THR A 441 12.12 -6.15 -41.77
C THR A 441 12.70 -4.73 -41.76
N TYR A 442 12.63 -4.03 -40.62
CA TYR A 442 13.19 -2.68 -40.47
C TYR A 442 14.68 -2.56 -40.81
N PRO A 443 15.57 -3.52 -40.46
CA PRO A 443 16.99 -3.44 -40.84
C PRO A 443 17.24 -3.46 -42.35
N GLN A 444 16.26 -3.97 -43.12
CA GLN A 444 16.29 -4.04 -44.58
C GLN A 444 15.51 -2.90 -45.22
N ALA A 445 14.81 -2.08 -44.43
CA ALA A 445 14.10 -0.94 -44.94
C ALA A 445 15.13 0.10 -45.40
N PRO A 446 15.08 0.58 -46.66
CA PRO A 446 15.93 1.68 -47.06
C PRO A 446 15.65 2.86 -46.13
N ALA A 447 16.69 3.51 -45.62
CA ALA A 447 16.55 4.77 -44.91
C ALA A 447 15.71 5.67 -45.81
N GLN A 448 14.51 6.08 -45.36
CA GLN A 448 13.62 6.88 -46.18
C GLN A 448 14.44 8.08 -46.69
N SER A 449 14.74 8.05 -47.99
CA SER A 449 15.59 9.04 -48.62
C SER A 449 14.99 10.41 -48.31
N SER A 450 15.81 11.35 -47.86
CA SER A 450 15.49 12.76 -47.62
C SER A 450 15.02 13.52 -48.89
N GLN A 451 14.66 12.81 -49.95
CA GLN A 451 14.12 13.36 -51.18
C GLN A 451 12.64 13.74 -51.02
N PRO A 452 12.20 14.89 -51.55
CA PRO A 452 10.81 15.30 -51.51
C PRO A 452 9.92 14.25 -52.17
N ALA A 453 8.83 13.84 -51.49
CA ALA A 453 7.86 12.86 -52.00
C ALA A 453 7.29 13.21 -53.39
N VAL A 454 7.36 14.48 -53.80
CA VAL A 454 6.91 15.00 -55.10
C VAL A 454 7.87 14.63 -56.25
N GLN A 455 9.13 14.31 -55.95
CA GLN A 455 10.14 13.92 -56.94
C GLN A 455 10.17 12.41 -57.19
N GLN A 456 9.71 11.59 -56.24
CA GLN A 456 9.69 10.13 -56.36
C GLN A 456 8.83 9.59 -57.52
N PRO A 457 7.58 10.07 -57.76
CA PRO A 457 6.81 9.63 -58.91
C PRO A 457 7.31 10.23 -60.23
N LYS A 458 8.02 11.36 -60.20
CA LYS A 458 8.71 11.89 -61.38
C LYS A 458 9.91 11.03 -61.77
N LEU A 459 10.65 10.48 -60.79
CA LEU A 459 11.72 9.50 -61.05
C LEU A 459 11.15 8.19 -61.60
N GLY A 460 10.12 7.62 -60.97
CA GLY A 460 9.51 6.37 -61.46
C GLY A 460 8.86 6.49 -62.83
N ALA A 461 8.25 7.65 -63.15
CA ALA A 461 7.74 7.92 -64.49
C ALA A 461 8.84 8.12 -65.53
N LYS A 462 10.00 8.67 -65.12
CA LYS A 462 11.17 8.83 -66.00
C LYS A 462 11.86 7.49 -66.26
N GLU A 463 12.02 6.65 -65.24
CA GLU A 463 12.54 5.28 -65.37
C GLU A 463 11.64 4.41 -66.26
N MET A 464 10.31 4.53 -66.11
CA MET A 464 9.35 3.85 -67.00
C MET A 464 9.42 4.39 -68.44
N ALA A 465 9.53 5.71 -68.63
CA ALA A 465 9.65 6.32 -69.96
C ALA A 465 11.00 6.03 -70.63
N ASP A 466 12.09 5.91 -69.85
CA ASP A 466 13.41 5.53 -70.34
C ASP A 466 13.43 4.04 -70.73
N LEU A 467 12.74 3.16 -69.99
CA LEU A 467 12.52 1.75 -70.34
C LEU A 467 11.65 1.58 -71.60
N GLU A 468 10.59 2.38 -71.75
CA GLU A 468 9.77 2.37 -72.98
C GLU A 468 10.58 2.84 -74.20
N LYS A 469 11.48 3.82 -74.01
CA LYS A 469 12.40 4.29 -75.06
C LYS A 469 13.46 3.26 -75.43
N GLU A 470 14.03 2.56 -74.45
CA GLU A 470 14.94 1.43 -74.72
C GLU A 470 14.23 0.32 -75.49
N LEU A 471 12.97 0.02 -75.15
CA LEU A 471 12.18 -0.96 -75.89
C LEU A 471 11.87 -0.53 -77.34
N GLU A 472 11.57 0.75 -77.57
CA GLU A 472 11.37 1.30 -78.92
C GLU A 472 12.66 1.28 -79.75
N LEU A 473 13.80 1.61 -79.15
CA LEU A 473 15.13 1.51 -79.79
C LEU A 473 15.52 0.07 -80.11
N ASP A 474 15.20 -0.88 -79.24
CA ASP A 474 15.44 -2.31 -79.50
C ASP A 474 14.55 -2.85 -80.62
N LEU A 475 13.32 -2.34 -80.75
CA LEU A 475 12.40 -2.68 -81.84
C LEU A 475 12.82 -2.07 -83.19
N GLU A 476 13.31 -0.82 -83.22
CA GLU A 476 13.85 -0.22 -84.44
C GLU A 476 15.14 -0.90 -84.93
N ASN A 477 15.96 -1.43 -84.01
CA ASN A 477 17.17 -2.19 -84.33
C ASN A 477 16.89 -3.62 -84.83
N LEU A 478 15.65 -4.12 -84.72
CA LEU A 478 15.23 -5.42 -85.22
C LEU A 478 14.76 -5.39 -86.69
N ASP A 479 14.42 -4.22 -87.23
CA ASP A 479 13.88 -4.06 -88.60
C ASP A 479 14.93 -3.66 -89.67
N VAL A 480 16.23 -3.74 -89.36
CA VAL A 480 17.31 -3.52 -90.35
C VAL A 480 18.22 -4.73 -90.42
N ASN A 481 17.70 -5.85 -90.95
CA ASN A 481 18.46 -6.88 -91.68
C ASN A 481 17.49 -7.90 -92.31
N THR A 482 16.70 -7.44 -93.27
CA THR A 482 16.19 -8.29 -94.35
C THR A 482 16.54 -7.62 -95.66
N ASP A 483 17.73 -7.95 -96.18
CA ASP A 483 17.98 -8.24 -97.60
C ASP A 483 19.32 -8.97 -97.74
#